data_AF-A0A661J967-F1
#
_entry.id   AF-A0A661J967-F1
#
_cell.length_a   1.000
_cell.length_b   1.000
_cell.length_c   1.000
_cell.angle_alpha   90.00
_cell.angle_beta   90.00
_cell.angle_gamma   90.00
#
_symmetry.space_group_name_H-M   'P 1'
#
loop_
_entity.id
_entity.type
_entity.pdbx_description
1 polymer ?
#
loop_
_entity_poly.entity_id
_entity_poly.type
_entity_poly.pdbx_seq_one_letter_code
_entity_poly.pdbx_strand_id
1 'polypeptide(L)'
;MKKSLLFFVLVTFTVSCLLFVLPFMVSSTYAQSSSVIQSQETNIPGVVFELIQCKQKRGILTIKMRMKNTSSKTANIYWNTPDISIYLIDDLNRKKYFMLKDSTGALIFSGDSYRISPKSSIITWYKFPAPSPEVNEITFVIPGCTPFEDIPIKKYK
;
A
#
# COMPACT_ATOMS: atom_id res chain seq x y z
N MET A 1 -63.55 -63.44 24.02
CA MET A 1 -62.15 -63.71 23.59
C MET A 1 -61.26 -62.88 24.53
N LYS A 2 -60.73 -63.44 25.64
CA LYS A 2 -59.31 -63.82 25.89
C LYS A 2 -58.30 -62.77 25.38
N LYS A 3 -57.26 -62.28 26.08
CA LYS A 3 -56.66 -62.42 27.43
C LYS A 3 -55.35 -61.55 27.38
N SER A 4 -54.89 -61.01 28.53
CA SER A 4 -53.46 -60.95 28.97
C SER A 4 -52.45 -60.05 28.20
N LEU A 5 -51.82 -59.02 28.79
CA LEU A 5 -50.63 -58.99 29.69
C LEU A 5 -49.26 -59.02 28.96
N LEU A 6 -48.35 -58.15 29.46
CA LEU A 6 -46.88 -58.28 29.59
C LEU A 6 -45.92 -57.59 28.58
N PHE A 7 -45.09 -56.68 29.15
CA PHE A 7 -43.66 -56.36 28.94
C PHE A 7 -42.91 -56.92 27.71
N PHE A 8 -42.06 -56.09 27.09
CA PHE A 8 -40.62 -56.40 26.92
C PHE A 8 -39.79 -55.16 26.54
N VAL A 9 -38.63 -55.05 27.19
CA VAL A 9 -37.56 -54.06 27.02
C VAL A 9 -36.78 -54.31 25.72
N LEU A 10 -36.36 -53.25 25.02
CA LEU A 10 -35.14 -53.32 24.22
C LEU A 10 -34.36 -52.00 24.32
N VAL A 11 -33.32 -52.03 25.15
CA VAL A 11 -32.24 -51.05 25.18
C VAL A 11 -31.29 -51.40 24.02
N THR A 12 -31.10 -50.48 23.08
CA THR A 12 -29.98 -50.53 22.14
C THR A 12 -29.11 -49.30 22.35
N PHE A 13 -27.98 -49.54 23.00
CA PHE A 13 -26.89 -48.58 23.17
C PHE A 13 -26.11 -48.51 21.85
N THR A 14 -26.29 -47.47 21.06
CA THR A 14 -25.36 -47.14 19.97
C THR A 14 -24.33 -46.14 20.47
N VAL A 15 -23.11 -46.63 20.65
CA VAL A 15 -21.90 -45.84 20.90
C VAL A 15 -21.69 -44.91 19.70
N SER A 16 -21.99 -43.62 19.87
CA SER A 16 -21.74 -42.59 18.87
C SER A 16 -20.25 -42.24 18.89
N CYS A 17 -19.59 -42.52 17.78
CA CYS A 17 -18.18 -42.30 17.53
C CYS A 17 -17.85 -40.80 17.54
N LEU A 18 -16.87 -40.42 18.38
CA LEU A 18 -16.22 -39.12 18.40
C LEU A 18 -15.75 -38.73 16.99
N LEU A 19 -16.29 -37.63 16.44
CA LEU A 19 -15.65 -36.85 15.39
C LEU A 19 -15.68 -35.38 15.81
N PHE A 20 -14.66 -34.97 16.56
CA PHE A 20 -14.34 -33.56 16.81
C PHE A 20 -13.76 -32.98 15.50
N VAL A 21 -14.63 -32.49 14.62
CA VAL A 21 -14.22 -31.71 13.47
C VAL A 21 -13.85 -30.31 13.98
N LEU A 22 -12.57 -30.10 14.27
CA LEU A 22 -12.03 -28.76 14.54
C LEU A 22 -12.24 -27.90 13.29
N PRO A 23 -12.96 -26.75 13.37
CA PRO A 23 -13.00 -25.82 12.25
C PRO A 23 -11.60 -25.22 12.12
N PHE A 24 -10.91 -25.54 11.03
CA PHE A 24 -9.78 -24.76 10.55
C PHE A 24 -10.30 -23.34 10.30
N MET A 25 -10.10 -22.46 11.27
CA MET A 25 -10.31 -21.03 11.13
C MET A 25 -9.31 -20.53 10.09
N VAL A 26 -9.77 -20.42 8.85
CA VAL A 26 -9.03 -19.75 7.77
C VAL A 26 -9.01 -18.27 8.15
N SER A 27 -7.97 -17.85 8.85
CA SER A 27 -7.68 -16.44 9.11
C SER A 27 -7.46 -15.74 7.77
N SER A 28 -8.52 -15.17 7.22
CA SER A 28 -8.44 -14.26 6.09
C SER A 28 -7.74 -13.00 6.58
N THR A 29 -6.44 -12.89 6.30
CA THR A 29 -5.71 -11.64 6.50
C THR A 29 -6.22 -10.64 5.46
N TYR A 30 -7.20 -9.82 5.86
CA TYR A 30 -7.57 -8.65 5.07
C TYR A 30 -6.33 -7.75 4.94
N ALA A 31 -5.81 -7.62 3.72
CA ALA A 31 -4.75 -6.67 3.42
C ALA A 31 -5.30 -5.26 3.73
N GLN A 32 -4.85 -4.68 4.84
CA GLN A 32 -5.24 -3.34 5.26
C GLN A 32 -4.86 -2.36 4.16
N SER A 33 -5.85 -1.77 3.50
CA SER A 33 -5.62 -0.73 2.50
C SER A 33 -4.92 0.43 3.19
N SER A 34 -3.69 0.76 2.75
CA SER A 34 -3.00 1.96 3.23
C SER A 34 -3.90 3.17 3.01
N SER A 35 -4.19 3.92 4.07
CA SER A 35 -4.95 5.16 3.99
C SER A 35 -4.21 6.19 3.14
N VAL A 36 -4.95 6.98 2.36
CA VAL A 36 -4.41 8.10 1.59
C VAL A 36 -4.01 9.19 2.57
N ILE A 37 -2.76 9.67 2.48
CA ILE A 37 -2.24 10.80 3.27
C ILE A 37 -2.66 12.10 2.60
N GLN A 38 -2.41 12.21 1.29
CA GLN A 38 -2.80 13.36 0.46
C GLN A 38 -3.09 12.88 -0.97
N SER A 39 -3.87 13.68 -1.72
CA SER A 39 -4.26 13.39 -3.09
C SER A 39 -4.15 14.66 -3.93
N GLN A 40 -3.49 14.56 -5.08
CA GLN A 40 -3.42 15.64 -6.06
C GLN A 40 -4.06 15.21 -7.38
N GLU A 41 -4.88 16.10 -7.94
CA GLU A 41 -5.23 16.07 -9.36
C GLU A 41 -3.96 16.30 -10.17
N THR A 42 -3.88 15.66 -11.33
CA THR A 42 -2.74 15.81 -12.23
C THR A 42 -3.15 16.56 -13.50
N ASN A 43 -2.16 17.10 -14.22
CA ASN A 43 -2.34 17.59 -15.57
C ASN A 43 -2.47 16.46 -16.62
N ILE A 44 -2.43 15.20 -16.20
CA ILE A 44 -2.67 14.03 -17.04
C ILE A 44 -4.17 13.70 -16.96
N PRO A 45 -4.93 13.78 -18.08
CA PRO A 45 -6.38 13.63 -18.04
C PRO A 45 -6.85 12.35 -17.35
N GLY A 46 -7.67 12.51 -16.30
CA GLY A 46 -8.24 11.40 -15.55
C GLY A 46 -7.24 10.60 -14.73
N VAL A 47 -6.07 11.17 -14.41
CA VAL A 47 -5.11 10.57 -13.48
C VAL A 47 -5.07 11.38 -12.18
N VAL A 48 -5.16 10.65 -11.07
CA VAL A 48 -5.03 11.18 -9.71
C VAL A 48 -3.84 10.52 -9.03
N PHE A 49 -3.03 11.31 -8.35
CA PHE A 49 -1.90 10.84 -7.56
C PHE A 49 -2.23 10.88 -6.08
N GLU A 50 -2.21 9.73 -5.43
CA GLU A 50 -2.46 9.59 -3.99
C GLU A 50 -1.15 9.19 -3.29
N LEU A 51 -0.65 10.03 -2.39
CA LEU A 51 0.45 9.66 -1.51
C LEU A 51 -0.13 8.80 -0.39
N ILE A 52 0.35 7.56 -0.27
CA ILE A 52 -0.19 6.58 0.69
C ILE A 52 0.81 6.18 1.77
N GLN A 53 2.08 6.55 1.60
CA GLN A 53 3.11 6.27 2.60
C GLN A 53 4.27 7.27 2.48
N CYS A 54 4.66 7.85 3.62
CA CYS A 54 5.98 8.46 3.83
C CYS A 54 6.62 7.80 5.04
N LYS A 55 7.64 6.97 4.81
CA LYS A 55 8.22 6.10 5.85
C LYS A 55 9.73 6.16 5.84
N GLN A 56 10.31 6.45 6.99
CA GLN A 56 11.75 6.40 7.22
C GLN A 56 12.13 5.13 8.01
N LYS A 57 13.11 4.39 7.50
CA LYS A 57 13.68 3.22 8.17
C LYS A 57 15.14 3.02 7.74
N ARG A 58 16.05 2.80 8.70
CA ARG A 58 17.48 2.49 8.45
C ARG A 58 18.16 3.48 7.48
N GLY A 59 17.99 4.78 7.73
CA GLY A 59 18.61 5.84 6.92
C GLY A 59 17.99 6.07 5.54
N ILE A 60 16.88 5.40 5.21
CA ILE A 60 16.16 5.55 3.93
C ILE A 60 14.76 6.06 4.19
N LEU A 61 14.34 7.10 3.46
CA LEU A 61 12.96 7.53 3.37
C LEU A 61 12.33 6.97 2.09
N THR A 62 11.19 6.31 2.22
CA THR A 62 10.42 5.75 1.11
C THR A 62 9.08 6.45 0.99
N ILE A 63 8.85 7.07 -0.17
CA ILE A 63 7.53 7.53 -0.60
C ILE A 63 6.87 6.40 -1.38
N LYS A 64 5.61 6.06 -1.04
CA LYS A 64 4.76 5.23 -1.90
C LYS A 64 3.55 6.01 -2.34
N MET A 65 3.22 5.84 -3.62
CA MET A 65 2.06 6.46 -4.22
C MET A 65 1.16 5.41 -4.84
N ARG A 66 -0.12 5.76 -4.94
CA ARG A 66 -1.07 5.12 -5.83
C ARG A 66 -1.38 6.09 -6.96
N MET A 67 -1.18 5.65 -8.19
CA MET A 67 -1.58 6.40 -9.39
C MET A 67 -2.86 5.78 -9.90
N LYS A 68 -3.97 6.53 -9.88
CA LYS A 68 -5.30 6.06 -10.27
C LYS A 68 -5.67 6.64 -11.62
N ASN A 69 -6.10 5.80 -12.54
CA ASN A 69 -6.74 6.21 -13.77
C ASN A 69 -8.26 6.12 -13.60
N THR A 70 -8.90 7.27 -13.44
CA THR A 70 -10.35 7.41 -13.29
C THR A 70 -11.08 7.51 -14.62
N SER A 71 -10.37 7.57 -15.75
CA SER A 71 -10.95 7.68 -17.08
C SER A 71 -11.37 6.31 -17.67
N SER A 72 -12.01 6.37 -18.84
CA SER A 72 -12.31 5.20 -19.68
C SER A 72 -11.21 4.84 -20.68
N LYS A 73 -10.11 5.59 -20.71
CA LYS A 73 -8.98 5.39 -21.64
C LYS A 73 -7.73 4.96 -20.85
N THR A 74 -6.77 4.31 -21.51
CA THR A 74 -5.47 4.03 -20.89
C THR A 74 -4.71 5.33 -20.68
N ALA A 75 -4.11 5.51 -19.51
CA ALA A 75 -3.17 6.58 -19.23
C ALA A 75 -1.74 6.06 -19.35
N ASN A 76 -0.87 6.82 -20.02
CA ASN A 76 0.56 6.53 -20.06
C ASN A 76 1.30 7.66 -19.36
N ILE A 77 2.25 7.31 -18.50
CA ILE A 77 3.04 8.25 -17.71
C ILE A 77 4.50 7.94 -17.99
N TYR A 78 5.26 8.99 -18.33
CA TYR A 78 6.68 8.91 -18.62
C TYR A 78 7.42 9.99 -17.83
N TRP A 79 8.38 9.57 -17.03
CA TRP A 79 9.25 10.47 -16.28
C TRP A 79 10.52 10.73 -17.08
N ASN A 80 10.59 11.91 -17.70
CA ASN A 80 11.83 12.38 -18.31
C ASN A 80 12.74 12.94 -17.21
N THR A 81 13.98 12.47 -17.13
CA THR A 81 14.99 12.91 -16.13
C THR A 81 14.51 12.84 -14.67
N PRO A 82 14.04 11.66 -14.20
CA PRO A 82 13.49 11.51 -12.86
C PRO A 82 14.49 11.84 -11.75
N ASP A 83 15.79 11.76 -12.03
CA ASP A 83 16.88 12.05 -11.09
C ASP A 83 16.91 13.51 -10.61
N ILE A 84 16.40 14.45 -11.41
CA ILE A 84 16.34 15.88 -11.05
C ILE A 84 14.91 16.39 -10.81
N SER A 85 13.90 15.74 -11.42
CA SER A 85 12.52 16.22 -11.39
C SER A 85 11.68 15.66 -10.24
N ILE A 86 12.12 14.56 -9.63
CA ILE A 86 11.45 13.93 -8.48
C ILE A 86 12.37 14.06 -7.25
N TYR A 87 11.94 14.85 -6.27
CA TYR A 87 12.78 15.21 -5.13
C TYR A 87 11.95 15.51 -3.87
N LEU A 88 12.63 15.58 -2.73
CA LEU A 88 12.07 16.07 -1.47
C LEU A 88 12.63 17.45 -1.14
N ILE A 89 11.84 18.24 -0.43
CA ILE A 89 12.26 19.48 0.23
C ILE A 89 12.05 19.30 1.73
N ASP A 90 13.12 19.53 2.48
CA ASP A 90 13.11 19.73 3.92
C ASP A 90 13.08 21.23 4.18
N ASP A 91 11.89 21.73 4.50
CA ASP A 91 11.64 23.15 4.70
C ASP A 91 12.31 23.67 5.99
N LEU A 92 12.44 22.81 7.02
CA LEU A 92 13.12 23.14 8.28
C LEU A 92 14.59 23.49 8.03
N ASN A 93 15.30 22.66 7.28
CA ASN A 93 16.72 22.86 6.99
C ASN A 93 17.00 23.55 5.65
N ARG A 94 15.96 23.92 4.90
CA ARG A 94 16.05 24.46 3.52
C ARG A 94 16.89 23.59 2.60
N LYS A 95 16.66 22.27 2.63
CA LYS A 95 17.48 21.29 1.92
C LYS A 95 16.67 20.50 0.91
N LYS A 96 17.22 20.37 -0.31
CA LYS A 96 16.69 19.49 -1.36
C LYS A 96 17.36 18.12 -1.29
N TYR A 97 16.58 17.05 -1.40
CA TYR A 97 17.07 15.67 -1.47
C TYR A 97 16.66 15.00 -2.78
N PHE A 98 17.64 14.44 -3.48
CA PHE A 98 17.43 13.62 -4.67
C PHE A 98 17.25 12.15 -4.31
N MET A 99 16.67 11.37 -5.22
CA MET A 99 16.53 9.93 -5.04
C MET A 99 17.89 9.24 -4.89
N LEU A 100 17.90 8.15 -4.14
CA LEU A 100 19.06 7.29 -4.00
C LEU A 100 19.41 6.64 -5.33
N LYS A 101 20.71 6.45 -5.53
CA LYS A 101 21.28 5.64 -6.61
C LYS A 101 21.91 4.38 -6.03
N ASP A 102 21.90 3.29 -6.80
CA ASP A 102 22.64 2.09 -6.47
C ASP A 102 24.13 2.23 -6.81
N SER A 103 24.91 1.16 -6.61
CA SER A 103 26.35 1.14 -6.87
C SER A 103 26.73 1.33 -8.34
N THR A 104 25.78 1.19 -9.27
CA THR A 104 25.97 1.43 -10.71
C THR A 104 25.58 2.84 -11.13
N GLY A 105 25.02 3.63 -10.19
CA GLY A 105 24.50 4.97 -10.46
C GLY A 105 23.03 4.98 -10.93
N ALA A 106 22.35 3.83 -10.98
CA ALA A 106 20.95 3.75 -11.35
C ALA A 106 20.04 4.15 -10.19
N LEU A 107 18.93 4.83 -10.49
CA LEU A 107 17.97 5.28 -9.47
C LEU A 107 17.27 4.10 -8.79
N ILE A 108 16.99 4.24 -7.49
CA ILE A 108 16.27 3.23 -6.71
C ILE A 108 14.80 3.64 -6.54
N PHE A 109 13.98 3.22 -7.47
CA PHE A 109 12.55 3.53 -7.57
C PHE A 109 11.80 2.45 -8.38
N SER A 110 10.48 2.57 -8.50
CA SER A 110 9.64 1.59 -9.21
C SER A 110 9.68 1.69 -10.75
N GLY A 111 10.46 2.60 -11.34
CA GLY A 111 10.54 2.82 -12.79
C GLY A 111 9.99 4.16 -13.28
N ASP A 112 10.25 4.46 -14.55
CA ASP A 112 9.99 5.74 -15.21
C ASP A 112 8.85 5.72 -16.23
N SER A 113 8.35 4.54 -16.59
CA SER A 113 7.34 4.35 -17.62
C SER A 113 6.20 3.48 -17.10
N TYR A 114 4.99 4.00 -17.17
CA TYR A 114 3.80 3.33 -16.66
C TYR A 114 2.64 3.40 -17.63
N ARG A 115 1.98 2.25 -17.81
CA ARG A 115 0.70 2.12 -18.52
C ARG A 115 -0.38 1.73 -17.52
N ILE A 116 -1.34 2.62 -17.29
CA ILE A 116 -2.44 2.41 -16.33
C ILE A 116 -3.73 2.17 -17.11
N SER A 117 -4.26 0.95 -17.03
CA SER A 117 -5.54 0.58 -17.66
C SER A 117 -6.70 1.46 -17.18
N PRO A 118 -7.77 1.63 -17.97
CA PRO A 118 -8.97 2.34 -17.55
C PRO A 118 -9.49 1.85 -16.21
N LYS A 119 -9.96 2.79 -15.36
CA LYS A 119 -10.54 2.49 -14.04
C LYS A 119 -9.66 1.64 -13.11
N SER A 120 -8.35 1.64 -13.34
CA SER A 120 -7.38 0.86 -12.56
C SER A 120 -6.38 1.76 -11.85
N SER A 121 -5.55 1.15 -11.00
CA SER A 121 -4.49 1.84 -10.28
C SER A 121 -3.23 1.00 -10.19
N ILE A 122 -2.09 1.67 -10.13
CA ILE A 122 -0.79 1.05 -9.84
C ILE A 122 -0.19 1.66 -8.57
N ILE A 123 0.74 0.92 -7.95
CA ILE A 123 1.54 1.40 -6.84
C ILE A 123 2.96 1.69 -7.33
N THR A 124 3.44 2.90 -7.07
CA THR A 124 4.81 3.32 -7.34
C THR A 124 5.53 3.67 -6.03
N TRP A 125 6.85 3.66 -6.05
CA TRP A 125 7.66 3.96 -4.89
C TRP A 125 9.00 4.58 -5.28
N TYR A 126 9.50 5.43 -4.40
CA TYR A 126 10.71 6.23 -4.59
C TYR A 126 11.52 6.22 -3.29
N LYS A 127 12.84 6.01 -3.38
CA LYS A 127 13.72 5.99 -2.20
C LYS A 127 14.66 7.19 -2.17
N PHE A 128 14.77 7.80 -1.01
CA PHE A 128 15.57 8.97 -0.72
C PHE A 128 16.48 8.71 0.48
N PRO A 129 17.61 9.42 0.60
CA PRO A 129 18.30 9.49 1.88
C PRO A 129 17.33 10.02 2.94
N ALA A 130 17.41 9.48 4.15
CA ALA A 130 16.64 10.00 5.26
C ALA A 130 17.07 11.46 5.56
N PRO A 131 16.10 12.36 5.84
CA PRO A 131 16.42 13.67 6.39
C PRO A 131 16.96 13.53 7.82
N SER A 132 17.44 14.64 8.41
CA SER A 132 17.97 14.61 9.78
C SER A 132 16.88 14.20 10.79
N PRO A 133 17.27 13.64 11.96
CA PRO A 133 16.31 13.10 12.93
C PRO A 133 15.29 14.11 13.45
N GLU A 134 15.59 15.40 13.47
CA GLU A 134 14.67 16.47 13.87
C GLU A 134 13.57 16.78 12.84
N VAL A 135 13.74 16.39 11.57
CA VAL A 135 12.79 16.67 10.49
C VAL A 135 11.62 15.69 10.58
N ASN A 136 10.41 16.18 10.84
CA ASN A 136 9.22 15.33 11.04
C ASN A 136 8.24 15.35 9.87
N GLU A 137 8.42 16.27 8.94
CA GLU A 137 7.62 16.39 7.73
C GLU A 137 8.51 16.77 6.55
N ILE A 138 8.01 16.54 5.34
CA ILE A 138 8.75 16.80 4.10
C ILE A 138 7.75 17.26 3.04
N THR A 139 8.22 18.04 2.09
CA THR A 139 7.50 18.29 0.84
C THR A 139 8.02 17.32 -0.23
N PHE A 140 7.12 16.65 -0.94
CA PHE A 140 7.45 15.76 -2.06
C PHE A 140 7.01 16.37 -3.38
N VAL A 141 7.95 16.48 -4.32
CA VAL A 141 7.72 17.02 -5.64
C VAL A 141 7.85 15.91 -6.68
N ILE A 142 6.82 15.78 -7.50
CA ILE A 142 6.77 14.89 -8.67
C ILE A 142 6.11 15.64 -9.83
N PRO A 143 6.59 15.47 -11.08
CA PRO A 143 5.98 16.17 -12.21
C PRO A 143 4.51 15.80 -12.43
N GLY A 144 3.76 16.76 -12.96
CA GLY A 144 2.38 16.56 -13.38
C GLY A 144 1.32 16.91 -12.33
N CYS A 145 1.70 17.26 -11.10
CA CYS A 145 0.79 17.82 -10.11
C CYS A 145 1.48 18.89 -9.26
N THR A 146 0.72 19.56 -8.39
CA THR A 146 1.30 20.40 -7.34
C THR A 146 2.10 19.55 -6.35
N PRO A 147 3.05 20.14 -5.59
CA PRO A 147 3.73 19.44 -4.52
C PRO A 147 2.76 18.84 -3.50
N PHE A 148 3.19 17.76 -2.86
CA PHE A 148 2.58 17.23 -1.65
C PHE A 148 3.33 17.83 -0.46
N GLU A 149 2.70 18.72 0.28
CA GLU A 149 3.32 19.52 1.34
C GLU A 149 3.03 18.94 2.73
N ASP A 150 3.84 19.31 3.73
CA ASP A 150 3.64 18.94 5.14
C ASP A 150 3.40 17.44 5.37
N ILE A 151 4.08 16.58 4.60
CA ILE A 151 3.84 15.14 4.66
C ILE A 151 4.51 14.58 5.93
N PRO A 152 3.76 14.03 6.89
CA PRO A 152 4.35 13.49 8.11
C PRO A 152 5.20 12.25 7.81
N ILE A 153 6.41 12.23 8.39
CA ILE A 153 7.36 11.12 8.24
C ILE A 153 7.11 10.08 9.33
N LYS A 154 6.69 8.88 8.94
CA LYS A 154 6.59 7.76 9.87
C LYS A 154 7.97 7.12 10.09
N LYS A 155 8.59 7.40 11.24
CA LYS A 155 9.91 6.92 11.62
C LYS A 155 9.84 5.55 12.29
N TYR A 156 10.72 4.64 11.88
CA TYR A 156 10.89 3.33 12.49
C TYR A 156 12.35 3.13 12.89
N LYS A 157 12.55 2.48 14.04
CA LYS A 157 13.86 1.96 14.44
C LYS A 157 14.37 0.91 13.44
#